data_AF-A0A527G386-F1
#
_entry.id   AF-A0A527G386-F1
#
_cell.length_a   1.000
_cell.length_b   1.000
_cell.length_c   1.000
_cell.angle_alpha   90.00
_cell.angle_beta   90.00
_cell.angle_gamma   90.00
#
_symmetry.space_group_name_H-M   'P 1'
#
loop_
_entity.id
_entity.type
_entity.pdbx_description
1 polymer ?
#
loop_
_entity_poly.entity_id
_entity_poly.type
_entity_poly.pdbx_seq_one_letter_code
_entity_poly.pdbx_strand_id
1 'polypeptide(L)'
;TSLKSGTELFRADLWPTTVSLANYRNVLTEGSFVRNLLNSLFVSGAVVALSLLLGVTSAYALARIRFRGRSALLFIILSVSMFPQVALLAGLFELVRLFGLYNSLFALIFSYMIFT
;
A
#
# COMPACT_ATOMS: atom_id res chain seq x y z
N THR A 1 8.73 -18.28 -15.85
CA THR A 1 9.22 -17.28 -16.83
C THR A 1 10.41 -16.47 -16.32
N SER A 2 10.52 -16.11 -15.04
CA SER A 2 11.66 -15.30 -14.52
C SER A 2 13.04 -16.00 -14.54
N LEU A 3 13.08 -17.33 -14.44
CA LEU A 3 14.31 -18.14 -14.47
C LEU A 3 14.76 -18.55 -15.89
N LYS A 4 13.95 -18.23 -16.91
CA LYS A 4 14.29 -18.53 -18.31
C LYS A 4 15.27 -17.49 -18.85
N SER A 5 16.14 -17.91 -19.77
CA SER A 5 16.96 -16.95 -20.53
C SER A 5 16.12 -16.19 -21.56
N GLY A 6 16.57 -15.02 -22.01
CA GLY A 6 15.79 -14.13 -22.90
C GLY A 6 15.34 -14.80 -24.21
N THR A 7 16.14 -15.74 -24.73
CA THR A 7 15.81 -16.53 -25.93
C THR A 7 14.77 -17.62 -25.67
N GLU A 8 14.66 -18.14 -24.44
CA GLU A 8 13.67 -19.15 -24.04
C GLU A 8 12.28 -18.55 -23.73
N LEU A 9 12.17 -17.22 -23.63
CA LEU A 9 10.89 -16.52 -23.46
C LEU A 9 9.97 -16.68 -24.69
N PHE A 10 10.57 -16.88 -25.87
CA PHE A 10 9.84 -17.04 -27.14
C PHE A 10 9.47 -18.50 -27.45
N ARG A 11 9.78 -19.45 -26.55
CA ARG A 11 9.41 -20.87 -26.68
C ARG A 11 8.29 -21.24 -25.72
N ALA A 12 7.32 -22.01 -26.22
CA ALA A 12 6.14 -22.47 -25.48
C ALA A 12 6.44 -23.66 -24.54
N ASP A 13 7.64 -23.70 -23.96
CA ASP A 13 8.01 -24.72 -22.99
C ASP A 13 7.48 -24.33 -21.60
N LEU A 14 6.79 -25.25 -20.92
CA LEU A 14 6.25 -24.97 -19.58
C LEU A 14 7.36 -24.84 -18.53
N TRP A 15 8.49 -25.54 -18.73
CA TRP A 15 9.62 -25.60 -17.80
C TRP A 15 10.87 -24.96 -18.42
N PRO A 16 11.75 -24.31 -17.63
CA PRO A 16 13.00 -23.78 -18.15
C PRO A 16 13.90 -24.94 -18.58
N THR A 17 14.39 -24.91 -19.81
CA THR A 17 15.44 -25.86 -20.27
C THR A 17 16.79 -25.53 -19.66
N THR A 18 17.04 -24.26 -19.35
CA THR A 18 18.19 -23.79 -18.58
C THR A 18 17.72 -22.88 -17.45
N VAL A 19 18.21 -23.12 -16.24
CA VAL A 19 17.94 -22.23 -15.10
C VAL A 19 18.97 -21.11 -15.12
N SER A 20 18.52 -19.88 -15.34
CA SER A 20 19.36 -18.69 -15.33
C SER A 20 18.96 -17.72 -14.22
N LEU A 21 19.96 -17.26 -13.46
CA LEU A 21 19.80 -16.20 -12.45
C LEU A 21 20.14 -14.81 -12.99
N ALA A 22 20.46 -14.68 -14.28
CA ALA A 22 20.86 -13.42 -14.90
C ALA A 22 19.79 -12.32 -14.73
N ASN A 23 18.50 -12.66 -14.90
CA ASN A 23 17.40 -11.70 -14.73
C ASN A 23 17.34 -11.13 -13.30
N TYR A 24 17.56 -11.97 -12.28
CA TYR A 24 17.59 -11.55 -10.89
C TYR A 24 18.81 -10.68 -10.60
N ARG A 25 19.99 -11.08 -11.09
CA ARG A 25 21.21 -10.27 -10.96
C ARG A 25 20.99 -8.89 -11.58
N ASN A 26 20.49 -8.84 -12.81
CA ASN A 26 20.26 -7.59 -13.53
C ASN A 26 19.30 -6.68 -12.78
N VAL A 27 18.15 -7.18 -12.31
CA VAL A 27 17.19 -6.36 -11.54
C VAL A 27 17.76 -5.88 -10.20
N LEU A 28 18.63 -6.66 -9.56
CA LEU A 28 19.23 -6.29 -8.27
C LEU A 28 20.44 -5.36 -8.42
N THR A 29 21.16 -5.41 -9.54
CA THR A 29 22.35 -4.58 -9.77
C THR A 29 22.10 -3.36 -10.64
N GLU A 30 21.10 -3.40 -11.52
CA GLU A 30 20.78 -2.31 -12.44
C GLU A 30 19.49 -1.59 -12.00
N GLY A 31 19.58 -0.28 -11.85
CA GLY A 31 18.42 0.60 -11.68
C GLY A 31 17.95 0.85 -10.24
N SER A 32 16.69 1.23 -10.10
CA SER A 32 16.09 1.69 -8.83
C SER A 32 15.30 0.62 -8.09
N PHE A 33 15.34 -0.64 -8.53
CA PHE A 33 14.46 -1.69 -8.01
C PHE A 33 14.62 -1.92 -6.50
N VAL A 34 15.86 -2.08 -6.02
CA VAL A 34 16.13 -2.28 -4.59
C VAL A 34 15.63 -1.09 -3.77
N ARG A 35 15.84 0.13 -4.24
CA ARG A 35 15.32 1.34 -3.59
C ARG A 35 13.79 1.37 -3.57
N ASN A 36 13.12 1.02 -4.67
CA ASN A 36 11.66 0.97 -4.76
C ASN A 36 11.08 -0.12 -3.85
N LEU A 37 11.78 -1.25 -3.73
CA LEU A 37 11.42 -2.33 -2.81
C LEU A 37 11.52 -1.86 -1.36
N LEU A 38 12.62 -1.20 -0.99
CA LEU A 38 12.80 -0.62 0.36
C LEU A 38 11.77 0.47 0.65
N ASN A 39 11.47 1.35 -0.30
CA ASN A 39 10.41 2.35 -0.17
C ASN A 39 9.05 1.69 0.09
N SER A 40 8.72 0.63 -0.65
CA SER A 40 7.46 -0.09 -0.50
C SER A 40 7.36 -0.78 0.86
N LEU A 41 8.43 -1.42 1.31
CA LEU A 41 8.51 -2.06 2.62
C LEU A 41 8.38 -1.05 3.76
N PHE A 42 9.04 0.10 3.63
CA PHE A 42 8.96 1.19 4.60
C PHE A 42 7.54 1.77 4.66
N VAL A 43 6.94 2.09 3.51
CA VAL A 43 5.59 2.66 3.43
C VAL A 43 4.56 1.67 3.98
N SER A 44 4.58 0.41 3.55
CA SER A 44 3.60 -0.58 4.02
C SER A 44 3.76 -0.88 5.52
N GLY A 45 5.00 -1.00 6.01
CA GLY A 45 5.28 -1.18 7.43
C GLY A 45 4.78 -0.02 8.28
N ALA A 46 5.03 1.22 7.83
CA ALA A 46 4.55 2.42 8.52
C ALA A 46 3.03 2.50 8.55
N VAL A 47 2.36 2.23 7.42
CA VAL A 47 0.88 2.22 7.32
C VAL A 47 0.30 1.18 8.28
N VAL A 48 0.80 -0.06 8.26
CA VAL A 48 0.30 -1.12 9.15
C VAL A 48 0.48 -0.74 10.61
N ALA A 49 1.65 -0.23 11.00
CA ALA A 49 1.92 0.16 12.38
C ALA A 49 0.97 1.28 12.85
N LEU A 50 0.78 2.33 12.04
CA LEU A 50 -0.09 3.46 12.36
C LEU A 50 -1.57 3.06 12.37
N SER A 51 -2.03 2.31 11.36
CA SER A 51 -3.41 1.84 11.28
C SER A 51 -3.76 0.89 12.42
N LEU A 52 -2.84 0.02 12.85
CA LEU A 52 -3.07 -0.81 14.04
C LEU A 52 -3.10 0.03 15.31
N LEU A 53 -2.19 0.99 15.48
CA LEU A 53 -2.18 1.85 16.66
C LEU A 53 -3.50 2.60 16.83
N LEU A 54 -3.98 3.25 15.77
CA LEU A 54 -5.24 4.00 15.79
C LEU A 54 -6.47 3.09 15.78
N GLY A 55 -6.43 2.03 14.98
CA GLY A 55 -7.55 1.10 14.80
C GLY A 55 -7.82 0.27 16.04
N VAL A 56 -6.79 -0.28 16.68
CA VAL A 56 -6.93 -1.11 17.89
C VAL A 56 -7.43 -0.26 19.07
N THR A 57 -6.87 0.94 19.26
CA THR A 57 -7.32 1.85 20.33
C THR A 57 -8.77 2.28 20.13
N SER A 58 -9.14 2.65 18.91
CA SER A 58 -10.53 3.01 18.55
C SER A 58 -11.48 1.82 18.73
N ALA A 59 -11.11 0.64 18.20
CA ALA A 59 -11.90 -0.58 18.31
C ALA A 59 -12.10 -1.00 19.77
N TYR A 60 -11.07 -0.89 20.61
CA TYR A 60 -11.17 -1.18 22.03
C TYR A 60 -12.16 -0.25 22.73
N ALA A 61 -12.04 1.06 22.50
CA ALA A 61 -12.95 2.06 23.07
C ALA A 61 -14.39 1.80 22.64
N LEU A 62 -14.64 1.54 21.35
CA LEU A 62 -15.96 1.22 20.84
C LEU A 62 -16.51 -0.11 21.36
N ALA A 63 -15.67 -1.15 21.51
CA ALA A 63 -16.12 -2.46 21.94
C ALA A 63 -16.42 -2.55 23.44
N ARG A 64 -15.55 -1.98 24.28
CA ARG A 64 -15.58 -2.17 25.74
C ARG A 64 -16.14 -0.99 26.52
N ILE A 65 -16.02 0.23 26.02
CA ILE A 65 -16.43 1.43 26.76
C ILE A 65 -17.85 1.83 26.35
N ARG A 66 -18.70 2.16 27.32
CA ARG A 66 -20.03 2.75 27.09
C ARG A 66 -19.90 4.27 27.27
N PHE A 67 -19.98 5.01 26.17
CA PHE A 67 -19.90 6.47 26.18
C PHE A 67 -21.02 7.09 25.32
N ARG A 68 -21.36 8.35 25.64
CA ARG A 68 -22.39 9.11 24.91
C ARG A 68 -21.87 9.43 23.50
N GLY A 69 -22.61 9.07 22.46
CA GLY A 69 -22.23 9.28 21.05
C GLY A 69 -21.72 8.04 20.30
N ARG A 70 -21.58 6.88 20.97
CA ARG A 70 -21.13 5.62 20.34
C ARG A 70 -21.89 5.25 19.07
N SER A 71 -23.22 5.32 19.08
CA SER A 71 -24.04 4.96 17.92
C SER A 71 -23.85 5.93 16.75
N ALA A 72 -23.66 7.22 17.02
CA ALA A 72 -23.38 8.22 15.99
C ALA A 72 -22.01 7.98 15.33
N LEU A 73 -20.98 7.68 16.13
CA LEU A 73 -19.66 7.33 15.61
C LEU A 73 -19.70 6.07 14.73
N LEU A 74 -20.41 5.01 15.18
CA LEU A 74 -20.59 3.80 14.36
C LEU A 74 -21.28 4.12 13.03
N PHE A 75 -22.31 4.96 13.06
CA PHE A 75 -23.00 5.38 11.84
C PHE A 75 -22.09 6.17 10.89
N ILE A 76 -21.27 7.08 11.41
CA ILE A 76 -20.28 7.83 10.62
C ILE A 76 -19.25 6.88 9.99
N ILE A 77 -18.69 5.95 10.77
CA ILE A 77 -17.71 4.98 10.27
C ILE A 77 -18.32 4.18 9.13
N LEU A 78 -19.52 3.63 9.31
CA LEU A 78 -20.22 2.88 8.25
C LEU A 78 -20.50 3.75 7.02
N SER A 79 -20.92 5.00 7.22
CA SER A 79 -21.21 5.94 6.12
C SER A 79 -19.96 6.20 5.27
N VAL A 80 -18.81 6.39 5.91
CA VAL A 80 -17.52 6.59 5.23
C VAL A 80 -17.07 5.29 4.53
N SER A 81 -17.24 4.12 5.17
CA SER A 81 -16.89 2.83 4.57
C SER A 81 -17.70 2.47 3.33
N MET A 82 -18.92 3.00 3.18
CA MET A 82 -19.75 2.81 1.99
C MET A 82 -19.40 3.79 0.86
N PHE A 83 -18.60 4.81 1.13
CA PHE A 83 -18.25 5.81 0.12
C PHE A 83 -17.27 5.22 -0.91
N PRO A 84 -17.49 5.44 -2.22
CA PRO A 84 -16.63 4.89 -3.26
C PRO A 84 -15.22 5.49 -3.17
N GLN A 85 -14.24 4.63 -2.92
CA GLN A 85 -12.83 5.02 -2.79
C GLN A 85 -12.31 5.82 -3.99
N VAL A 86 -12.75 5.47 -5.20
CA VAL A 86 -12.37 6.18 -6.45
C VAL A 86 -12.79 7.65 -6.43
N ALA A 87 -13.91 8.00 -5.79
CA ALA A 87 -14.37 9.38 -5.73
C ALA A 87 -13.53 10.25 -4.77
N LEU A 88 -12.82 9.64 -3.81
CA LEU A 88 -11.94 10.35 -2.89
C LEU A 88 -10.60 10.74 -3.52
N LEU A 89 -10.15 10.03 -4.56
CA LEU A 89 -8.83 10.22 -5.17
C LEU A 89 -8.54 11.66 -5.58
N ALA A 90 -9.51 12.34 -6.21
CA ALA A 90 -9.33 13.73 -6.64
C ALA A 90 -9.11 14.67 -5.45
N GLY A 91 -9.91 14.52 -4.39
CA GLY A 91 -9.76 15.34 -3.17
C GLY A 91 -8.46 15.05 -2.43
N LEU A 92 -8.07 13.77 -2.33
CA LEU A 92 -6.79 13.38 -1.72
C LEU A 92 -5.60 13.92 -2.49
N PHE A 93 -5.66 13.93 -3.82
CA PHE A 93 -4.62 14.49 -4.65
C PHE A 93 -4.44 15.99 -4.39
N GLU A 94 -5.54 16.75 -4.32
CA GLU A 94 -5.48 18.17 -3.96
C GLU A 94 -4.92 18.38 -2.55
N LEU A 95 -5.28 17.56 -1.56
CA LEU A 95 -4.68 17.63 -0.22
C LEU A 95 -3.17 17.37 -0.24
N VAL A 96 -2.70 16.35 -0.97
CA VAL A 96 -1.26 16.05 -1.12
C VAL A 96 -0.53 17.23 -1.75
N ARG A 97 -1.14 17.87 -2.74
CA ARG A 97 -0.59 19.05 -3.40
C ARG A 97 -0.57 20.26 -2.47
N LEU A 98 -1.65 20.52 -1.73
CA LEU A 98 -1.76 21.61 -0.76
C LEU A 98 -0.74 21.48 0.36
N PHE A 99 -0.48 20.26 0.82
CA PHE A 99 0.56 19.99 1.83
C PHE A 99 1.98 19.92 1.26
N GLY A 100 2.18 20.09 -0.05
CA GLY A 100 3.49 20.02 -0.68
C GLY A 100 4.14 18.63 -0.60
N LEU A 101 3.35 17.58 -0.38
CA LEU A 101 3.82 16.20 -0.22
C LEU A 101 3.97 15.46 -1.56
N TYR A 102 3.79 16.16 -2.68
CA TYR A 102 3.85 15.57 -4.00
C TYR A 102 5.19 14.84 -4.22
N ASN A 103 5.13 13.64 -4.81
CA ASN A 103 6.29 12.78 -5.05
C ASN A 103 7.11 12.42 -3.78
N SER A 104 6.44 12.25 -2.64
CA SER A 104 7.06 11.84 -1.37
C SER A 104 6.50 10.52 -0.84
N LEU A 105 7.29 9.82 -0.02
CA LEU A 105 6.83 8.63 0.70
C LEU A 105 5.71 8.96 1.70
N PHE A 106 5.70 10.17 2.25
CA PHE A 106 4.68 10.63 3.18
C PHE A 106 3.30 10.76 2.52
N ALA A 107 3.24 11.21 1.26
CA ALA A 107 1.99 11.19 0.51
C ALA A 107 1.43 9.78 0.34
N LEU A 108 2.31 8.79 0.11
CA LEU A 108 1.90 7.38 0.00
C LEU A 108 1.38 6.85 1.33
N ILE A 109 2.10 7.09 2.44
CA ILE A 109 1.66 6.66 3.78
C ILE A 109 0.30 7.27 4.11
N PHE A 110 0.15 8.59 3.94
CA PHE A 110 -1.08 9.31 4.21
C PHE A 110 -2.25 8.80 3.36
N SER A 111 -2.02 8.60 2.06
CA SER A 111 -3.07 8.10 1.16
C SER A 111 -3.47 6.66 1.48
N TYR A 112 -2.51 5.79 1.78
CA TYR A 112 -2.80 4.38 2.06
C TYR A 112 -3.50 4.17 3.39
N MET A 113 -3.24 5.00 4.41
CA MET A 113 -4.01 4.98 5.66
C MET A 113 -5.51 5.27 5.49
N ILE A 114 -5.90 5.94 4.40
CA ILE A 114 -7.31 6.26 4.11
C ILE A 114 -7.98 5.10 3.35
N PHE A 115 -7.21 4.36 2.56
CA PHE A 115 -7.72 3.25 1.75
C PHE A 115 -7.61 1.87 2.41
N THR A 116 -6.79 1.72 3.47
CA THR A 116 -6.52 0.46 4.19
C THR A 116 -7.22 0.46 5.54
#